data_AF-A0A1E7JEN7-F1
#
_entry.id   AF-A0A1E7JEN7-F1
#
_cell.length_a   1.000
_cell.length_b   1.000
_cell.length_c   1.000
_cell.angle_alpha   90.00
_cell.angle_beta   90.00
_cell.angle_gamma   90.00
#
_symmetry.space_group_name_H-M   'P 1'
#
loop_
_entity.id
_entity.type
_entity.pdbx_description
1 polymer ?
#
loop_
_entity_poly.entity_id
_entity_poly.type
_entity_poly.pdbx_seq_one_letter_code
_entity_poly.pdbx_strand_id
1 'polypeptide(L)'
;MNQVLITVSKGIIEQVVFFDDARMAVRALSGYVKSMNVEHDDAALYDSDGLIANAKHFLDDKDEYIENKPLITEVSAGTNKTIYIIGNPLHRLGFMVASPDDPLGYDNPIDALSDLGQMRQDHGKQLKLYRVVPVDGPVAEMSDLETHNADCEVDDFDYALVGEYITQPADG
;
A
#
# COMPACT_ATOMS: atom_id res chain seq x y z
N MET A 1 -2.42 -2.26 -2.13
CA MET A 1 -1.11 -2.85 -1.79
C MET A 1 -0.79 -3.72 -2.98
N ASN A 2 -0.05 -3.21 -3.97
CA ASN A 2 -0.20 -3.80 -5.31
C ASN A 2 1.05 -4.51 -5.78
N GLN A 3 2.26 -4.22 -5.27
CA GLN A 3 3.45 -4.89 -5.77
C GLN A 3 4.45 -5.33 -4.69
N VAL A 4 5.10 -6.46 -4.93
CA VAL A 4 6.14 -7.07 -4.10
C VAL A 4 7.36 -7.39 -4.95
N LEU A 5 8.49 -6.78 -4.64
CA LEU A 5 9.80 -7.16 -5.16
C LEU A 5 10.46 -8.14 -4.19
N ILE A 6 10.85 -9.29 -4.70
CA ILE A 6 11.62 -10.30 -3.99
C ILE A 6 12.99 -10.35 -4.65
N THR A 7 14.05 -10.26 -3.85
CA THR A 7 15.42 -10.52 -4.30
C THR A 7 15.93 -11.80 -3.66
N VAL A 8 16.67 -12.59 -4.42
CA VAL A 8 17.22 -13.88 -4.04
C VAL A 8 18.71 -13.83 -4.30
N SER A 9 19.51 -14.31 -3.34
CA SER A 9 20.93 -14.55 -3.54
C SER A 9 21.29 -15.97 -3.09
N LYS A 10 21.99 -16.71 -3.94
CA LYS A 10 22.41 -18.11 -3.73
C LYS A 10 21.26 -19.03 -3.32
N GLY A 11 20.09 -18.80 -3.90
CA GLY A 11 18.87 -19.58 -3.65
C GLY A 11 18.13 -19.25 -2.34
N ILE A 12 18.50 -18.17 -1.64
CA ILE A 12 17.85 -17.70 -0.41
C ILE A 12 17.23 -16.33 -0.65
N ILE A 13 16.02 -16.11 -0.15
CA ILE A 13 15.39 -14.78 -0.17
C ILE A 13 16.24 -13.83 0.69
N GLU A 14 16.79 -12.82 0.04
CA GLU A 14 17.61 -11.80 0.70
C GLU A 14 16.74 -10.65 1.17
N GLN A 15 15.82 -10.18 0.33
CA GLN A 15 14.97 -9.04 0.63
C GLN A 15 13.55 -9.20 0.05
N VAL A 16 12.58 -8.64 0.77
CA VAL A 16 11.21 -8.45 0.30
C VAL A 16 10.85 -6.97 0.49
N VAL A 17 10.55 -6.28 -0.60
CA VAL A 17 10.20 -4.86 -0.61
C VAL A 17 8.82 -4.67 -1.24
N PHE A 18 7.95 -3.96 -0.56
CA PHE A 18 6.59 -3.68 -1.00
C PHE A 18 6.54 -2.30 -1.66
N PHE A 19 5.79 -2.21 -2.75
CA PHE A 19 5.59 -0.97 -3.49
C PHE A 19 4.10 -0.71 -3.74
N ASP A 20 3.77 0.59 -3.74
CA ASP A 20 2.44 1.10 -4.07
C ASP A 20 2.37 1.72 -5.45
N ASP A 21 3.48 2.27 -5.93
CA ASP A 21 3.61 2.71 -7.31
C ASP A 21 4.35 1.60 -8.09
N ALA A 22 3.62 0.99 -9.00
CA ALA A 22 4.13 -0.06 -9.87
C ALA A 22 5.36 0.41 -10.67
N ARG A 23 5.45 1.70 -11.02
CA ARG A 23 6.65 2.31 -11.63
C ARG A 23 7.84 2.30 -10.70
N MET A 24 7.64 2.62 -9.43
CA MET A 24 8.72 2.54 -8.44
C MET A 24 9.18 1.10 -8.26
N ALA A 25 8.24 0.16 -8.24
CA ALA A 25 8.54 -1.26 -8.12
C ALA A 25 9.37 -1.78 -9.30
N VAL A 26 8.96 -1.45 -10.53
CA VAL A 26 9.71 -1.82 -11.75
C VAL A 26 11.06 -1.09 -11.81
N ARG A 27 11.14 0.18 -11.40
CA ARG A 27 12.41 0.91 -11.31
C ARG A 27 13.35 0.31 -10.27
N ALA A 28 12.83 -0.16 -9.14
CA ALA A 28 13.62 -0.83 -8.12
C ALA A 28 14.16 -2.17 -8.64
N LEU A 29 13.33 -2.96 -9.33
CA LEU A 29 13.76 -4.18 -10.01
C LEU A 29 14.87 -3.88 -11.03
N SER A 30 14.65 -2.93 -11.95
CA SER A 30 15.64 -2.47 -12.92
C SER A 30 16.94 -1.99 -12.25
N GLY A 31 16.83 -1.26 -11.14
CA GLY A 31 17.96 -0.79 -10.35
C GLY A 31 18.77 -1.92 -9.75
N TYR A 32 18.11 -2.95 -9.22
CA TYR A 32 18.75 -4.15 -8.68
C TYR A 32 19.51 -4.92 -9.77
N VAL A 33 18.88 -5.15 -10.93
CA VAL A 33 19.47 -5.90 -12.05
C VAL A 33 20.79 -5.27 -12.53
N LYS A 34 20.93 -3.93 -12.46
CA LYS A 34 22.18 -3.24 -12.84
C LYS A 34 23.39 -3.61 -11.97
N SER A 35 23.17 -4.07 -10.74
CA SER A 35 24.24 -4.37 -9.78
C SER A 35 24.29 -5.81 -9.30
N MET A 36 23.35 -6.66 -9.74
CA MET A 36 23.26 -8.05 -9.30
C MET A 36 24.34 -8.92 -9.95
N ASN A 37 24.71 -10.01 -9.28
CA ASN A 37 25.50 -11.06 -9.89
C ASN A 37 24.56 -12.08 -10.55
N VAL A 38 24.49 -12.07 -11.89
CA VAL A 38 23.58 -12.91 -12.68
C VAL A 38 23.73 -14.42 -12.44
N GLU A 39 24.88 -14.91 -11.96
CA GLU A 39 25.11 -16.33 -11.66
C GLU A 39 24.55 -16.76 -10.29
N HIS A 40 24.34 -15.81 -9.40
CA HIS A 40 24.03 -16.08 -8.00
C HIS A 40 22.75 -15.41 -7.52
N ASP A 41 22.32 -14.36 -8.19
CA ASP A 41 21.25 -13.49 -7.77
C ASP A 41 20.08 -13.56 -8.76
N ASP A 42 18.87 -13.43 -8.25
CA ASP A 42 17.65 -13.31 -9.05
C ASP A 42 16.70 -12.33 -8.37
N ALA A 43 15.77 -11.77 -9.14
CA ALA A 43 14.75 -10.88 -8.61
C ALA A 43 13.45 -11.01 -9.39
N ALA A 44 12.34 -10.94 -8.68
CA ALA A 44 11.01 -11.02 -9.26
C ALA A 44 10.05 -10.04 -8.59
N LEU A 45 9.23 -9.42 -9.42
CA LEU A 45 8.20 -8.46 -9.06
C LEU A 45 6.83 -9.09 -9.27
N TYR A 46 6.01 -9.08 -8.24
CA TYR A 46 4.67 -9.67 -8.22
C TYR A 46 3.61 -8.64 -7.87
N ASP A 47 2.37 -8.86 -8.30
CA ASP A 47 1.16 -8.22 -7.80
C ASP A 47 0.13 -9.26 -7.33
N SER A 48 -1.12 -8.84 -7.11
CA SER A 48 -2.23 -9.72 -6.74
C SER A 48 -2.61 -10.72 -7.84
N ASP A 49 -2.30 -10.41 -9.10
CA ASP A 49 -2.64 -11.23 -10.27
C ASP A 49 -1.51 -12.18 -10.65
N GLY A 50 -0.29 -11.92 -10.16
CA GLY A 50 0.84 -12.86 -10.24
C GLY A 50 2.17 -12.19 -10.53
N LEU A 51 3.00 -12.83 -11.35
CA LEU A 51 4.31 -12.30 -11.74
C LEU A 51 4.13 -11.14 -12.74
N ILE A 52 4.60 -9.94 -12.38
CA ILE A 52 4.68 -8.79 -13.28
C ILE A 52 5.93 -8.88 -14.14
N ALA A 53 7.08 -9.07 -13.50
CA ALA A 53 8.39 -9.03 -14.16
C ALA A 53 9.44 -9.76 -13.32
N ASN A 54 10.55 -10.12 -13.95
CA ASN A 54 11.73 -10.65 -13.26
C ASN A 54 13.02 -10.10 -13.86
N ALA A 55 14.15 -10.48 -13.27
CA ALA A 55 15.47 -10.04 -13.68
C ALA A 55 15.74 -10.23 -15.18
N LYS A 56 15.31 -11.37 -15.76
CA LYS A 56 15.48 -11.67 -17.19
C LYS A 56 14.80 -10.66 -18.13
N HIS A 57 13.77 -9.95 -17.68
CA HIS A 57 13.14 -8.91 -18.49
C HIS A 57 14.05 -7.68 -18.70
N PHE A 58 15.14 -7.58 -17.96
CA PHE A 58 16.13 -6.49 -18.00
C PHE A 58 17.53 -6.97 -18.37
N LEU A 59 17.66 -8.20 -18.90
CA LEU A 59 18.91 -8.76 -19.39
C LEU A 59 18.77 -9.11 -20.87
N ASP A 60 19.84 -8.98 -21.63
CA ASP A 60 19.94 -9.54 -22.98
C ASP A 60 20.40 -11.00 -22.97
N ASP A 61 20.61 -11.58 -24.16
CA ASP A 61 21.05 -12.97 -24.32
C ASP A 61 22.47 -13.25 -23.78
N LYS A 62 23.22 -12.22 -23.38
CA LYS A 62 24.55 -12.32 -22.79
C LYS A 62 24.56 -11.98 -21.31
N ASP A 63 23.39 -11.90 -20.69
CA ASP A 63 23.20 -11.48 -19.31
C ASP A 63 23.71 -10.04 -19.05
N GLU A 64 23.73 -9.18 -20.07
CA GLU A 64 24.02 -7.75 -19.94
C GLU A 64 22.73 -6.96 -19.72
N TYR A 65 22.79 -5.94 -18.85
CA TYR A 65 21.63 -5.10 -18.55
C TYR A 65 21.08 -4.38 -19.79
N ILE A 66 19.78 -4.49 -20.01
CA ILE A 66 19.01 -3.71 -20.99
C ILE A 66 17.83 -2.99 -20.34
N GLU A 67 17.54 -1.78 -20.82
CA GLU A 67 16.41 -1.01 -20.32
C GLU A 67 15.10 -1.41 -21.01
N ASN A 68 14.18 -2.01 -20.27
CA ASN A 68 12.86 -2.40 -20.77
C ASN A 68 11.82 -1.29 -20.58
N LYS A 69 11.92 -0.24 -21.43
CA LYS A 69 10.97 0.90 -21.42
C LYS A 69 9.50 0.51 -21.67
N PRO A 70 9.17 -0.46 -22.55
CA PRO A 70 7.80 -0.91 -22.75
C PRO A 70 7.16 -1.42 -21.45
N LEU A 71 7.85 -2.31 -20.73
CA LEU A 71 7.39 -2.87 -19.47
C LEU A 71 7.15 -1.78 -18.41
N ILE A 72 8.07 -0.81 -18.29
CA ILE A 72 7.91 0.33 -17.37
C ILE A 72 6.63 1.10 -17.69
N THR A 73 6.34 1.30 -18.97
CA THR A 73 5.19 2.10 -19.42
C THR A 73 3.86 1.36 -19.22
N GLU A 74 3.81 0.07 -19.52
CA GLU A 74 2.62 -0.77 -19.37
C GLU A 74 2.18 -0.88 -17.90
N VAL A 75 3.13 -1.15 -17.01
CA VAL A 75 2.89 -1.27 -15.57
C VAL A 75 2.47 0.06 -14.93
N SER A 76 2.75 1.19 -15.58
CA SER A 76 2.37 2.53 -15.11
C SER A 76 0.90 2.88 -15.28
N ALA A 77 0.17 2.21 -16.18
CA ALA A 77 -1.10 2.71 -16.71
C ALA A 77 -2.32 2.41 -15.83
N GLY A 78 -2.18 1.58 -14.78
CA GLY A 78 -3.31 0.97 -14.07
C GLY A 78 -3.49 1.32 -12.59
N THR A 79 -2.80 2.31 -12.03
CA THR A 79 -2.85 2.53 -10.56
C THR A 79 -3.98 3.47 -10.12
N ASN A 80 -4.87 2.97 -9.26
CA ASN A 80 -5.75 3.82 -8.44
C ASN A 80 -4.91 4.75 -7.56
N LYS A 81 -5.41 5.97 -7.36
CA LYS A 81 -4.72 7.01 -6.59
C LYS A 81 -4.57 6.58 -5.13
N THR A 82 -3.33 6.27 -4.72
CA THR A 82 -3.02 5.90 -3.33
C THR A 82 -3.00 7.15 -2.46
N ILE A 83 -3.62 7.08 -1.27
CA ILE A 83 -3.64 8.16 -0.29
C ILE A 83 -2.79 7.75 0.92
N TYR A 84 -1.91 8.63 1.35
CA TYR A 84 -1.10 8.49 2.56
C TYR A 84 -1.57 9.48 3.63
N ILE A 85 -1.53 9.08 4.89
CA ILE A 85 -1.81 9.96 6.03
C ILE A 85 -0.70 9.82 7.05
N ILE A 86 -0.35 10.91 7.73
CA ILE A 86 0.51 10.85 8.91
C ILE A 86 -0.42 10.66 10.12
N GLY A 87 -0.08 9.72 10.99
CA GLY A 87 -0.90 9.40 12.14
C GLY A 87 -0.10 9.21 13.42
N ASN A 88 -0.70 9.55 14.56
CA ASN A 88 -0.24 9.17 15.87
C ASN A 88 -1.06 7.98 16.40
N PRO A 89 -0.55 6.75 16.33
CA PRO A 89 -1.26 5.57 16.81
C PRO A 89 -1.32 5.45 18.33
N LEU A 90 -0.48 6.21 19.05
CA LEU A 90 -0.35 6.14 20.51
C LEU A 90 -0.90 7.39 21.21
N HIS A 91 -1.73 8.16 20.52
CA HIS A 91 -2.35 9.32 21.14
C HIS A 91 -3.41 8.87 22.15
N ARG A 92 -3.53 9.60 23.27
CA ARG A 92 -4.41 9.26 24.41
C ARG A 92 -5.90 9.17 24.06
N LEU A 93 -6.31 9.75 22.93
CA LEU A 93 -7.69 9.74 22.42
C LEU A 93 -7.92 8.69 21.33
N GLY A 94 -6.95 7.81 21.06
CA GLY A 94 -6.98 6.84 19.97
C GLY A 94 -6.13 7.27 18.78
N PHE A 95 -6.38 6.67 17.61
CA PHE A 95 -5.64 6.99 16.39
C PHE A 95 -5.99 8.40 15.91
N MET A 96 -4.99 9.28 15.84
CA MET A 96 -5.17 10.66 15.35
C MET A 96 -4.44 10.84 14.03
N VAL A 97 -5.15 11.32 13.01
CA VAL A 97 -4.50 11.88 11.81
C VAL A 97 -3.83 13.18 12.20
N ALA A 98 -2.58 13.35 11.79
CA ALA A 98 -1.77 14.51 12.08
C ALA A 98 -1.22 15.10 10.77
N SER A 99 -1.09 16.41 10.75
CA SER A 99 -0.50 17.20 9.67
C SER A 99 -0.06 18.54 10.26
N PRO A 100 0.67 19.38 9.51
CA PRO A 100 1.07 20.71 9.99
C PRO A 100 -0.12 21.61 10.36
N ASP A 101 -1.21 21.56 9.59
CA ASP A 101 -2.39 22.40 9.75
C ASP A 101 -3.68 21.57 10.01
N ASP A 102 -4.39 21.17 8.95
CA ASP A 102 -5.62 20.36 9.00
C ASP A 102 -5.38 18.91 8.59
N PRO A 103 -6.07 17.90 9.17
CA PRO A 103 -5.90 16.50 8.80
C PRO A 103 -5.91 16.29 7.28
N LEU A 104 -4.77 15.88 6.73
CA LEU A 104 -4.55 15.85 5.29
C LEU A 104 -4.14 14.46 4.81
N GLY A 105 -4.77 14.04 3.70
CA GLY A 105 -4.30 12.93 2.88
C GLY A 105 -3.38 13.42 1.78
N TYR A 106 -2.23 12.77 1.62
CA TYR A 106 -1.25 13.04 0.58
C TYR A 106 -1.38 12.03 -0.55
N ASP A 107 -1.43 12.51 -1.79
CA ASP A 107 -1.38 11.67 -2.98
C ASP A 107 0.04 11.45 -3.50
N ASN A 108 0.95 12.38 -3.17
CA ASN A 108 2.37 12.26 -3.41
C ASN A 108 3.10 11.78 -2.14
N PRO A 109 3.73 10.59 -2.16
CA PRO A 109 4.45 10.07 -1.00
C PRO A 109 5.67 10.93 -0.61
N ILE A 110 6.26 11.68 -1.55
CA ILE A 110 7.41 12.55 -1.26
C ILE A 110 6.99 13.72 -0.37
N ASP A 111 5.84 14.32 -0.66
CA ASP A 111 5.30 15.42 0.15
C ASP A 111 4.96 14.92 1.56
N ALA A 112 4.33 13.74 1.65
CA ALA A 112 4.02 13.09 2.92
C ALA A 112 5.28 12.79 3.76
N LEU A 113 6.37 12.34 3.12
CA LEU A 113 7.64 12.06 3.80
C LEU A 113 8.35 13.35 4.25
N SER A 114 8.29 14.41 3.44
CA SER A 114 8.84 15.72 3.76
C SER A 114 8.19 16.28 5.03
N ASP A 115 6.85 16.30 5.07
CA ASP A 115 6.10 16.81 6.21
C ASP A 115 6.29 15.94 7.45
N LEU A 116 6.26 14.60 7.29
CA LEU A 116 6.56 13.69 8.39
C LEU A 116 7.96 13.96 8.99
N GLY A 117 8.93 14.25 8.13
CA GLY A 117 10.29 14.60 8.54
C GLY A 117 10.31 15.84 9.42
N GLN A 118 9.67 16.93 8.97
CA GLN A 118 9.56 18.18 9.71
C GLN A 118 8.83 17.96 11.05
N MET A 119 7.65 17.35 11.02
CA MET A 119 6.86 17.11 12.23
C MET A 119 7.60 16.22 13.25
N ARG A 120 8.40 15.25 12.79
CA ARG A 120 9.22 14.41 13.68
C ARG A 120 10.41 15.16 14.29
N GLN A 121 10.91 16.21 13.65
CA GLN A 121 11.92 17.09 14.27
C GLN A 121 11.33 17.84 15.45
N ASP A 122 10.09 18.31 15.33
CA ASP A 122 9.42 19.11 16.36
C ASP A 122 8.77 18.26 17.48
N HIS A 123 8.24 17.08 17.13
CA HIS A 123 7.38 16.29 18.03
C HIS A 123 7.88 14.86 18.29
N GLY A 124 9.04 14.48 17.75
CA GLY A 124 9.64 13.17 17.93
C GLY A 124 9.04 12.06 17.06
N LYS A 125 9.53 10.82 17.24
CA LYS A 125 9.34 9.69 16.30
C LYS A 125 8.01 8.93 16.42
N GLN A 126 7.09 9.42 17.23
CA GLN A 126 5.80 8.76 17.49
C GLN A 126 4.84 8.80 16.29
N LEU A 127 4.96 9.83 15.46
CA LEU A 127 4.22 9.95 14.21
C LEU A 127 4.70 8.88 13.23
N LYS A 128 3.77 8.21 12.56
CA LYS A 128 4.04 7.21 11.53
C LYS A 128 3.29 7.57 10.25
N LEU A 129 3.82 7.14 9.11
CA LEU A 129 3.12 7.22 7.84
C LEU A 129 2.25 5.98 7.68
N TYR A 130 1.00 6.19 7.27
CA TYR A 130 0.05 5.13 6.95
C TYR A 130 -0.42 5.30 5.51
N ARG A 131 -0.74 4.18 4.89
CA ARG A 131 -1.47 4.15 3.63
C ARG A 131 -2.93 3.87 3.91
N VAL A 132 -3.81 4.69 3.34
CA VAL A 132 -5.25 4.49 3.45
C VAL A 132 -5.66 3.39 2.48
N VAL A 133 -6.34 2.38 3.00
CA VAL A 133 -7.02 1.35 2.22
C VAL A 133 -8.50 1.51 2.55
N PRO A 134 -9.36 1.87 1.58
CA PRO A 134 -10.80 1.89 1.79
C PRO A 134 -11.26 0.53 2.29
N VAL A 135 -12.23 0.53 3.20
CA VAL A 135 -12.95 -0.69 3.52
C VAL A 135 -13.75 -1.06 2.28
N ASP A 136 -13.49 -2.25 1.74
CA ASP A 136 -14.17 -2.75 0.56
C ASP A 136 -14.95 -4.01 0.95
N GLY A 137 -16.26 -3.85 1.10
CA GLY A 137 -17.18 -4.88 1.55
C GLY A 137 -17.56 -4.80 3.04
N PRO A 138 -18.36 -5.78 3.49
CA PRO A 138 -18.96 -5.72 4.81
C PRO A 138 -17.98 -6.00 5.93
N VAL A 139 -18.12 -5.26 7.03
CA VAL A 139 -17.30 -5.38 8.25
C VAL A 139 -18.10 -5.68 9.51
N ALA A 140 -19.43 -5.64 9.41
CA ALA A 140 -20.35 -5.95 10.50
C ALA A 140 -21.58 -6.69 9.98
N GLU A 141 -22.27 -7.39 10.89
CA GLU A 141 -23.59 -7.96 10.63
C GLU A 141 -24.69 -6.94 10.95
N MET A 142 -25.80 -7.01 10.21
CA MET A 142 -26.94 -6.11 10.45
C MET A 142 -27.47 -6.22 11.88
N SER A 143 -27.59 -7.45 12.39
CA SER A 143 -28.08 -7.72 13.74
C SER A 143 -27.21 -7.11 14.84
N ASP A 144 -25.89 -7.06 14.63
CA ASP A 144 -24.96 -6.46 15.59
C ASP A 144 -25.12 -4.94 15.64
N LEU A 145 -25.29 -4.31 14.47
CA LEU A 145 -25.50 -2.87 14.38
C LEU A 145 -26.86 -2.45 14.96
N GLU A 146 -27.92 -3.21 14.69
CA GLU A 146 -29.25 -2.98 15.26
C GLU A 146 -29.23 -3.10 16.80
N THR A 147 -28.57 -4.13 17.32
CA THR A 147 -28.42 -4.33 18.77
C THR A 147 -27.66 -3.16 19.40
N HIS A 148 -26.56 -2.74 18.79
CA HIS A 148 -25.78 -1.61 19.28
C HIS A 148 -26.57 -0.30 19.27
N ASN A 149 -27.34 -0.03 18.22
CA ASN A 149 -28.16 1.17 18.11
C ASN A 149 -29.27 1.19 19.17
N ALA A 150 -29.90 0.04 19.43
CA ALA A 150 -30.91 -0.09 20.49
C ALA A 150 -30.30 0.16 21.88
N ASP A 151 -29.11 -0.39 22.16
CA ASP A 151 -28.39 -0.17 23.43
C ASP A 151 -27.97 1.29 23.63
N CYS A 152 -27.70 2.00 22.54
CA CYS A 152 -27.31 3.41 22.53
C CYS A 152 -28.50 4.39 22.41
N GLU A 153 -29.75 3.90 22.41
CA GLU A 153 -30.97 4.69 22.22
C GLU A 153 -30.93 5.55 20.92
N VAL A 154 -30.36 5.00 19.85
CA VAL A 154 -30.30 5.64 18.52
C VAL A 154 -31.59 5.33 17.75
N ASP A 155 -32.50 6.28 17.75
CA ASP A 155 -33.75 6.22 16.98
C ASP A 155 -33.57 6.72 15.53
N ASP A 156 -34.43 6.23 14.61
CA ASP A 156 -34.52 6.66 13.21
C ASP A 156 -33.21 6.55 12.38
N PHE A 157 -32.32 5.60 12.72
CA PHE A 157 -31.10 5.36 11.94
C PHE A 157 -31.40 4.78 10.54
N ASP A 158 -30.93 5.46 9.49
CA ASP A 158 -31.06 4.99 8.10
C ASP A 158 -29.93 4.02 7.72
N TYR A 159 -30.19 2.73 7.87
CA TYR A 159 -29.25 1.66 7.55
C TYR A 159 -28.83 1.62 6.07
N ALA A 160 -29.60 2.24 5.16
CA ALA A 160 -29.22 2.30 3.76
C ALA A 160 -27.96 3.15 3.52
N LEU A 161 -27.64 4.07 4.43
CA LEU A 161 -26.45 4.94 4.33
C LEU A 161 -25.12 4.21 4.58
N VAL A 162 -25.17 3.00 5.12
CA VAL A 162 -23.99 2.20 5.48
C VAL A 162 -24.08 0.76 4.96
N GLY A 163 -25.01 0.50 4.04
CA GLY A 163 -25.34 -0.84 3.57
C GLY A 163 -24.18 -1.58 2.93
N GLU A 164 -23.24 -0.88 2.26
CA GLU A 164 -22.05 -1.49 1.67
C GLU A 164 -21.08 -2.10 2.71
N TYR A 165 -21.20 -1.70 3.97
CA TYR A 165 -20.36 -2.18 5.09
C TYR A 165 -21.05 -3.22 5.96
N ILE A 166 -22.26 -3.65 5.61
CA ILE A 166 -23.08 -4.55 6.42
C ILE A 166 -23.44 -5.81 5.64
N THR A 167 -23.23 -6.97 6.26
CA THR A 167 -23.73 -8.23 5.71
C THR A 167 -25.22 -8.35 6.02
N GLN A 168 -26.05 -8.50 4.98
CA GLN A 168 -27.46 -8.81 5.15
C GLN A 168 -27.64 -10.28 5.53
N PRO A 169 -28.61 -10.62 6.40
CA PRO A 169 -28.95 -12.00 6.67
C PRO A 169 -29.37 -12.68 5.37
N ALA A 170 -28.88 -13.90 5.14
CA ALA A 170 -29.32 -14.69 3.99
C ALA A 170 -30.83 -14.92 4.10
N ASP A 171 -31.58 -14.59 3.04
CA ASP A 171 -32.99 -14.94 2.91
C ASP A 171 -33.14 -16.46 3.10
N GLY A 172 -33.71 -16.85 4.24
CA GLY A 172 -34.02 -18.24 4.60
C GLY A 172 -35.35 -18.72 4.03
#